data_AF-B3EEJ1-F1
#
_entry.id   AF-B3EEJ1-F1
#
_cell.length_a   1.000
_cell.length_b   1.000
_cell.length_c   1.000
_cell.angle_alpha   90.00
_cell.angle_beta   90.00
_cell.angle_gamma   90.00
#
_symmetry.space_group_name_H-M   'P 1'
#
loop_
_entity.id
_entity.type
_entity.pdbx_description
1 polymer ?
#
loop_
_entity_poly.entity_id
_entity_poly.type
_entity_poly.pdbx_seq_one_letter_code
_entity_poly.pdbx_strand_id
1 'polypeptide(L)'
;MEIFKIVFTPILALIGVAIGAGLQFLISRSFETRKHMVTLRTQAYIDYISCVAESGNQRANDKQFFEILSKAADAKTRIAIYGSSAVLQALAQFEKGKPVIDSAESANRFLNLVSVMRSENINKNDLINTDDLKLVLFGDYEW
;
A
#
# COMPACT_ATOMS: atom_id res chain seq x y z
N MET A 1 -59.56 0.34 -13.98
CA MET A 1 -58.55 0.06 -12.93
C MET A 1 -57.34 -0.71 -13.49
N GLU A 2 -57.53 -1.70 -14.36
CA GLU A 2 -56.47 -2.45 -15.07
C GLU A 2 -55.50 -1.57 -15.88
N ILE A 3 -56.00 -0.67 -16.73
CA ILE A 3 -55.17 0.19 -17.60
C ILE A 3 -54.23 1.10 -16.79
N PHE A 4 -54.71 1.62 -15.65
CA PHE A 4 -53.89 2.45 -14.76
C PHE A 4 -52.70 1.66 -14.19
N LYS A 5 -52.91 0.39 -13.80
CA LYS A 5 -51.82 -0.47 -13.32
C LYS A 5 -50.82 -0.78 -14.43
N ILE A 6 -51.29 -1.04 -15.65
CA ILE A 6 -50.44 -1.37 -16.82
C ILE A 6 -49.51 -0.21 -17.19
N VAL A 7 -49.96 1.04 -17.05
CA VAL A 7 -49.15 2.23 -17.41
C VAL A 7 -48.30 2.72 -16.23
N PHE A 8 -48.83 2.71 -15.00
CA PHE A 8 -48.15 3.31 -13.86
C PHE A 8 -47.01 2.43 -13.31
N THR A 9 -47.16 1.10 -13.35
CA THR A 9 -46.14 0.15 -12.88
C THR A 9 -44.80 0.27 -13.64
N PRO A 10 -44.76 0.29 -14.99
CA PRO A 10 -43.50 0.44 -15.71
C PRO A 10 -42.86 1.83 -15.50
N ILE A 11 -43.66 2.89 -15.31
CA ILE A 11 -43.12 4.23 -15.00
C ILE A 11 -42.40 4.22 -13.64
N LEU A 12 -43.01 3.63 -12.61
CA LEU A 12 -42.36 3.46 -11.31
C LEU A 12 -41.10 2.60 -11.41
N ALA A 13 -41.12 1.53 -12.21
CA ALA A 13 -39.94 0.70 -12.47
C ALA A 13 -38.81 1.50 -13.13
N LEU A 14 -39.14 2.32 -14.14
CA LEU A 14 -38.17 3.20 -14.81
C LEU A 14 -37.58 4.24 -13.86
N ILE A 15 -38.40 4.84 -12.99
CA ILE A 15 -37.92 5.75 -11.94
C ILE A 15 -36.97 5.02 -10.99
N GLY A 16 -37.32 3.81 -10.56
CA GLY A 16 -36.46 2.98 -9.71
C GLY A 16 -35.11 2.68 -10.35
N VAL A 17 -35.09 2.32 -11.64
CA VAL A 17 -33.85 2.08 -12.40
C VAL A 17 -33.02 3.37 -12.51
N ALA A 18 -33.64 4.51 -12.79
CA ALA A 18 -32.94 5.79 -12.89
C ALA A 18 -32.29 6.20 -11.56
N ILE A 19 -33.00 6.05 -10.45
CA ILE A 19 -32.47 6.32 -9.11
C ILE A 19 -31.33 5.35 -8.77
N GLY A 20 -31.52 4.05 -9.02
CA GLY A 20 -30.52 3.02 -8.76
C GLY A 20 -29.23 3.26 -9.53
N ALA A 21 -29.32 3.54 -10.83
CA ALA A 21 -28.17 3.86 -11.67
C ALA A 21 -27.45 5.13 -11.23
N GLY A 22 -28.20 6.18 -10.85
CA GLY A 22 -27.64 7.43 -10.33
C GLY A 22 -26.85 7.20 -9.03
N LEU A 23 -27.42 6.46 -8.09
CA LEU A 23 -26.75 6.13 -6.82
C LEU A 23 -25.51 5.27 -7.06
N GLN A 24 -25.63 4.25 -7.92
CA GLN A 24 -24.52 3.37 -8.29
C GLN A 24 -23.36 4.18 -8.89
N PHE A 25 -23.65 5.12 -9.80
CA PHE A 25 -22.63 5.97 -10.41
C PHE A 25 -21.85 6.79 -9.37
N LEU A 26 -22.55 7.44 -8.43
CA LEU A 26 -21.92 8.24 -7.38
C LEU A 26 -21.03 7.40 -6.46
N ILE A 27 -21.54 6.23 -6.05
CA ILE A 27 -20.82 5.28 -5.20
C ILE A 27 -19.59 4.73 -5.93
N SER A 28 -19.75 4.27 -7.18
CA SER A 28 -18.65 3.76 -8.01
C SER A 28 -17.55 4.81 -8.20
N ARG A 29 -17.92 6.07 -8.47
CA ARG A 29 -16.93 7.14 -8.62
C ARG A 29 -16.11 7.36 -7.35
N SER A 30 -16.76 7.35 -6.17
CA SER A 30 -16.03 7.47 -4.91
C SER A 30 -15.10 6.28 -4.64
N PHE A 31 -15.51 5.06 -5.00
CA PHE A 31 -14.68 3.87 -4.82
C PHE A 31 -13.46 3.88 -5.73
N GLU A 32 -13.61 4.30 -6.99
CA GLU A 32 -12.49 4.38 -7.94
C GLU A 32 -11.40 5.35 -7.44
N THR A 33 -11.78 6.53 -6.95
CA THR A 33 -10.79 7.47 -6.40
C THR A 33 -10.06 6.90 -5.18
N ARG A 34 -10.78 6.24 -4.26
CA ARG A 34 -10.17 5.60 -3.09
C ARG A 34 -9.23 4.46 -3.49
N LYS A 35 -9.67 3.61 -4.41
CA LYS A 35 -8.89 2.49 -4.94
C LYS A 35 -7.60 2.99 -5.59
N HIS A 36 -7.69 4.05 -6.40
CA HIS A 36 -6.53 4.64 -7.05
C HIS A 36 -5.49 5.14 -6.03
N MET A 37 -5.92 5.82 -4.97
CA MET A 37 -5.03 6.26 -3.90
C MET A 37 -4.34 5.08 -3.18
N VAL A 38 -5.10 4.03 -2.86
CA VAL A 38 -4.54 2.81 -2.25
C VAL A 38 -3.52 2.15 -3.17
N THR A 39 -3.78 2.10 -4.48
CA THR A 39 -2.83 1.57 -5.47
C THR A 39 -1.55 2.40 -5.52
N LEU A 40 -1.65 3.73 -5.63
CA LEU A 40 -0.47 4.62 -5.67
C LEU A 40 0.42 4.46 -4.43
N ARG A 41 -0.21 4.44 -3.26
CA ARG A 41 0.47 4.25 -1.97
C ARG A 41 1.14 2.89 -1.88
N THR A 42 0.42 1.81 -2.21
CA THR A 42 0.93 0.45 -2.14
C THR A 42 2.09 0.24 -3.11
N GLN A 43 1.99 0.80 -4.32
CA GLN A 43 3.08 0.76 -5.29
C GLN A 43 4.33 1.46 -4.75
N ALA A 44 4.19 2.64 -4.14
CA ALA A 44 5.32 3.34 -3.53
C ALA A 44 5.98 2.52 -2.40
N TYR A 45 5.19 1.77 -1.61
CA TYR A 45 5.70 0.88 -0.56
C TYR A 45 6.49 -0.28 -1.14
N ILE A 46 5.93 -0.95 -2.15
CA ILE A 46 6.59 -2.06 -2.85
C ILE A 46 7.89 -1.57 -3.49
N ASP A 47 7.87 -0.46 -4.21
CA ASP A 47 9.04 0.08 -4.90
C ASP A 47 10.17 0.38 -3.91
N TYR A 48 9.86 0.98 -2.75
CA TYR A 48 10.85 1.26 -1.73
C TYR A 48 11.42 -0.02 -1.09
N ILE A 49 10.56 -0.96 -0.70
CA ILE A 49 10.98 -2.24 -0.11
C ILE A 49 11.89 -3.01 -1.08
N SER A 50 11.53 -3.06 -2.37
CA SER A 50 12.33 -3.68 -3.41
C SER A 50 13.70 -3.01 -3.55
N CYS A 51 13.77 -1.67 -3.49
CA CYS A 51 15.06 -0.97 -3.52
C CYS A 51 15.94 -1.34 -2.32
N VAL A 52 15.38 -1.47 -1.12
CA VAL A 52 16.14 -1.90 0.07
C VAL A 52 16.67 -3.32 -0.13
N ALA A 53 15.84 -4.25 -0.60
CA ALA A 53 16.25 -5.62 -0.89
C ALA A 53 17.33 -5.71 -1.99
N GLU A 54 17.20 -4.92 -3.06
CA GLU A 54 18.18 -4.84 -4.14
C GLU A 54 19.51 -4.24 -3.66
N SER A 55 19.47 -3.23 -2.78
CA SER A 55 20.67 -2.53 -2.30
C SER A 55 21.62 -3.42 -1.50
N GLY A 56 21.11 -4.42 -0.78
CA GLY A 56 21.92 -5.35 0.02
C GLY A 56 22.84 -6.24 -0.82
N ASN A 57 22.55 -6.42 -2.11
CA ASN A 57 23.31 -7.28 -3.01
C ASN A 57 24.34 -6.52 -3.87
N GLN A 58 24.39 -5.19 -3.76
CA GLN A 58 25.13 -4.33 -4.69
C GLN A 58 26.28 -3.60 -3.99
N ARG A 59 27.40 -3.41 -4.68
CA ARG A 59 28.53 -2.63 -4.14
C ARG A 59 28.28 -1.14 -4.36
N ALA A 60 28.66 -0.32 -3.37
CA ALA A 60 28.39 1.12 -3.35
C ALA A 60 29.00 1.92 -4.53
N ASN A 61 29.96 1.36 -5.27
CA ASN A 61 30.61 2.00 -6.42
C ASN A 61 30.03 1.60 -7.78
N ASP A 62 29.04 0.70 -7.81
CA ASP A 62 28.44 0.28 -9.06
C ASP A 62 27.41 1.30 -9.52
N LYS A 63 27.35 1.57 -10.83
CA LYS A 63 26.34 2.44 -11.45
C LYS A 63 24.91 2.02 -11.05
N GLN A 64 24.69 0.71 -10.91
CA GLN A 64 23.42 0.14 -10.46
C GLN A 64 23.03 0.59 -9.05
N PHE A 65 23.99 0.83 -8.15
CA PHE A 65 23.71 1.32 -6.80
C PHE A 65 23.09 2.72 -6.83
N PHE A 66 23.62 3.63 -7.67
CA PHE A 66 23.04 4.97 -7.84
C PHE A 66 21.63 4.93 -8.47
N GLU A 67 21.38 3.99 -9.38
CA GLU A 67 20.05 3.78 -9.95
C GLU A 67 19.05 3.31 -8.87
N ILE A 68 19.46 2.40 -7.99
CA ILE A 68 18.65 1.94 -6.85
C ILE A 68 18.37 3.10 -5.88
N LEU A 69 19.37 3.93 -5.56
CA LEU A 69 19.18 5.10 -4.70
C LEU A 69 18.20 6.12 -5.31
N SER A 70 18.28 6.35 -6.62
CA SER A 70 17.36 7.24 -7.33
C SER A 70 15.93 6.72 -7.27
N LYS A 71 15.71 5.42 -7.53
CA LYS A 71 14.39 4.77 -7.38
C LYS A 71 13.87 4.83 -5.94
N ALA A 72 14.75 4.60 -4.96
CA ALA A 72 14.39 4.71 -3.55
C ALA A 72 13.97 6.14 -3.18
N ALA A 73 14.64 7.16 -3.71
CA ALA A 73 14.30 8.57 -3.48
C ALA A 73 12.95 8.95 -4.11
N ASP A 74 12.66 8.47 -5.33
CA ASP A 74 11.34 8.63 -5.95
C ASP A 74 10.23 7.95 -5.12
N ALA A 75 10.46 6.70 -4.72
CA ALA A 75 9.51 5.97 -3.88
C ALA A 75 9.26 6.68 -2.54
N LYS A 76 10.31 7.17 -1.86
CA LYS A 76 10.19 7.99 -0.63
C LYS A 76 9.36 9.24 -0.86
N THR A 77 9.51 9.92 -2.00
CA THR A 77 8.73 11.12 -2.35
C THR A 77 7.25 10.77 -2.43
N ARG A 78 6.90 9.66 -3.10
CA ARG A 78 5.51 9.17 -3.16
C ARG A 78 4.99 8.75 -1.79
N ILE A 79 5.81 8.10 -0.96
CA ILE A 79 5.45 7.74 0.42
C ILE A 79 5.18 9.01 1.25
N ALA A 80 5.99 10.06 1.10
CA ALA A 80 5.78 11.33 1.80
C ALA A 80 4.45 12.01 1.45
N ILE A 81 3.94 11.79 0.24
CA ILE A 81 2.66 12.37 -0.22
C ILE A 81 1.47 11.49 0.18
N TYR A 82 1.57 10.17 0.03
CA TYR A 82 0.44 9.25 0.15
C TYR A 82 0.41 8.41 1.43
N GLY A 83 1.52 8.32 2.15
CA GLY A 83 1.65 7.48 3.33
C GLY A 83 1.01 8.08 4.57
N SER A 84 0.53 7.21 5.48
CA SER A 84 0.06 7.68 6.77
C SER A 84 1.21 8.16 7.66
N SER A 85 0.86 8.89 8.71
CA SER A 85 1.78 9.30 9.76
C SER A 85 2.53 8.11 10.37
N ALA A 86 1.89 6.96 10.57
CA ALA A 86 2.51 5.77 11.14
C ALA A 86 3.61 5.22 10.21
N VAL A 87 3.35 5.16 8.90
CA VAL A 87 4.35 4.74 7.91
C VAL A 87 5.50 5.72 7.85
N LEU A 88 5.23 7.03 7.86
CA LEU A 88 6.29 8.06 7.83
C LEU A 88 7.18 7.99 9.08
N GLN A 89 6.59 7.74 10.25
CA GLN A 89 7.35 7.57 11.49
C GLN A 89 8.22 6.32 11.44
N ALA A 90 7.67 5.17 11.02
CA ALA A 90 8.43 3.94 10.91
C ALA A 90 9.57 4.06 9.88
N LEU A 91 9.30 4.69 8.73
CA LEU A 91 10.30 4.93 7.70
C LEU A 91 11.40 5.85 8.20
N ALA A 92 11.06 6.94 8.89
CA ALA A 92 12.03 7.84 9.49
C ALA A 92 12.93 7.14 10.53
N GLN A 93 12.38 6.22 11.32
CA GLN A 93 13.16 5.43 12.28
C GLN A 93 14.14 4.47 11.58
N PHE A 94 13.70 3.83 10.49
CA PHE A 94 14.58 2.97 9.70
C PHE A 94 15.70 3.78 9.02
N GLU A 95 15.37 4.90 8.37
CA GLU A 95 16.33 5.78 7.69
C GLU A 95 17.38 6.38 8.63
N LYS A 96 16.99 6.78 9.85
CA LYS A 96 17.93 7.27 10.89
C LYS A 96 18.98 6.23 11.28
N GLY A 97 18.62 4.95 11.21
CA GLY A 97 19.51 3.83 11.50
C GLY A 97 20.55 3.53 10.43
N LYS A 98 20.59 4.32 9.34
CA LYS A 98 21.10 3.94 8.01
C LYS A 98 20.23 2.84 7.40
N PRO A 99 19.65 3.04 6.20
CA PRO A 99 18.74 2.09 5.58
C PRO A 99 19.47 0.92 4.93
N VAL A 100 20.30 0.22 5.72
CA VAL A 100 21.02 -1.00 5.34
C VAL A 100 20.66 -2.05 6.39
N ILE A 101 20.39 -3.27 5.94
CA ILE A 101 20.04 -4.38 6.83
C ILE A 101 21.31 -5.18 7.07
N ASP A 102 22.11 -4.75 8.05
CA ASP A 102 23.43 -5.31 8.40
C ASP A 102 23.53 -5.78 9.86
N SER A 103 22.44 -5.63 10.62
CA SER A 103 22.39 -5.88 12.05
C SER A 103 20.97 -6.27 12.49
N ALA A 104 20.84 -6.99 13.60
CA ALA A 104 19.54 -7.33 14.18
C ALA A 104 18.67 -6.09 14.45
N GLU A 105 19.28 -4.98 14.85
CA GLU A 105 18.57 -3.71 15.12
C GLU A 105 18.00 -3.10 13.83
N SER A 106 18.80 -3.03 12.76
CA SER A 106 18.34 -2.57 11.44
C SER A 106 17.25 -3.46 10.85
N ALA A 107 17.39 -4.79 10.99
CA ALA A 107 16.39 -5.77 10.57
C ALA A 107 15.07 -5.59 11.33
N ASN A 108 15.11 -5.37 12.64
CA ASN A 108 13.91 -5.11 13.44
C ASN A 108 13.22 -3.80 13.04
N ARG A 109 13.98 -2.74 12.74
CA ARG A 109 13.42 -1.48 12.22
C ARG A 109 12.76 -1.68 10.86
N PHE A 110 13.38 -2.47 9.97
CA PHE A 110 12.82 -2.81 8.68
C PHE A 110 11.54 -3.67 8.80
N LEU A 111 11.54 -4.69 9.66
CA LEU A 111 10.36 -5.51 9.94
C LEU A 111 9.19 -4.67 10.46
N ASN A 112 9.48 -3.74 11.38
CA ASN A 112 8.47 -2.80 11.86
C ASN A 112 7.92 -1.92 10.72
N LEU A 113 8.78 -1.39 9.85
CA LEU A 113 8.36 -0.62 8.69
C LEU A 113 7.42 -1.43 7.77
N VAL A 114 7.82 -2.65 7.41
CA VAL A 114 7.02 -3.53 6.55
C VAL A 114 5.70 -3.91 7.22
N SER A 115 5.71 -4.20 8.52
CA SER A 115 4.51 -4.50 9.31
C SER A 115 3.51 -3.34 9.30
N VAL A 116 4.00 -2.10 9.52
CA VAL A 116 3.16 -0.90 9.47
C VAL A 116 2.59 -0.68 8.07
N MET A 117 3.40 -0.78 7.01
CA MET A 117 2.94 -0.68 5.61
C MET A 117 1.88 -1.74 5.28
N ARG A 118 2.08 -2.98 5.73
CA ARG A 118 1.16 -4.10 5.53
C ARG A 118 -0.18 -3.86 6.23
N SER A 119 -0.16 -3.32 7.45
CA SER A 119 -1.37 -3.07 8.25
C SER A 119 -2.34 -2.08 7.61
N GLU A 120 -1.89 -1.25 6.66
CA GLU A 120 -2.73 -0.27 5.98
C GLU A 120 -3.66 -0.86 4.90
N ASN A 121 -3.35 -2.07 4.43
CA ASN A 121 -4.04 -2.71 3.31
C ASN A 121 -4.68 -4.05 3.71
N ILE A 122 -4.52 -4.48 4.95
CA ILE A 122 -4.99 -5.76 5.46
C ILE A 122 -5.96 -5.55 6.62
N ASN A 123 -6.90 -6.49 6.80
CA ASN A 123 -7.81 -6.45 7.93
C ASN A 123 -7.03 -6.51 9.25
N LYS A 124 -7.44 -5.70 10.23
CA LYS A 124 -6.80 -5.61 11.55
C LYS A 124 -6.76 -6.94 12.33
N ASN A 125 -7.55 -7.92 11.92
CA ASN A 125 -7.59 -9.26 12.53
C ASN A 125 -6.63 -10.26 11.87
N ASP A 126 -5.96 -9.86 10.78
CA ASP A 126 -4.99 -10.69 10.05
C ASP A 126 -3.56 -10.17 10.31
N LEU A 127 -3.24 -10.05 11.60
CA LEU A 127 -1.91 -9.70 12.09
C LEU A 127 -1.05 -10.97 12.08
N ILE A 128 0.03 -10.94 11.32
CA ILE A 128 1.02 -12.03 11.28
C ILE A 128 2.00 -11.87 12.44
N ASN A 129 2.49 -12.98 12.98
CA ASN A 129 3.67 -12.97 13.84
C ASN A 129 4.86 -12.31 13.11
N THR A 130 5.61 -11.47 13.82
CA THR A 130 6.83 -10.83 13.31
C THR A 130 7.89 -11.88 12.94
N ASP A 131 7.90 -13.04 13.59
CA ASP A 131 8.81 -14.15 13.26
C ASP A 131 8.56 -14.73 11.87
N ASP A 132 7.29 -14.90 11.48
CA ASP A 132 6.95 -15.39 10.14
C ASP A 132 7.32 -14.36 9.08
N LEU A 133 7.11 -13.07 9.36
CA LEU A 133 7.52 -11.98 8.47
C LEU A 133 9.04 -11.93 8.32
N LYS A 134 9.79 -12.14 9.41
CA LYS A 134 11.25 -12.26 9.41
C LYS A 134 11.69 -13.43 8.52
N LEU A 135 11.09 -14.60 8.70
CA LEU A 135 11.39 -15.78 7.90
C LEU A 135 11.13 -15.56 6.41
N VAL A 136 10.03 -14.90 6.04
CA VAL A 136 9.72 -14.61 4.63
C VAL A 136 10.70 -13.62 4.00
N LEU A 137 11.11 -12.58 4.73
CA LEU A 137 11.96 -11.53 4.20
C LEU A 137 13.45 -11.88 4.20
N PHE A 138 13.89 -12.68 5.18
CA PHE A 138 15.31 -12.93 5.42
C PHE A 138 15.68 -14.42 5.46
N GLY A 139 14.72 -15.34 5.48
CA GLY A 139 14.98 -16.76 5.73
C GLY A 139 15.49 -16.99 7.15
N ASP A 140 16.35 -18.01 7.31
CA ASP A 140 16.98 -18.37 8.58
C ASP A 140 18.21 -17.51 8.91
N TYR A 141 18.29 -16.29 8.34
CA TYR A 141 19.46 -15.43 8.53
C TYR A 141 19.55 -14.93 9.98
N GLU A 142 20.68 -15.25 10.62
CA GLU A 142 21.05 -14.76 11.93
C GLU A 142 22.06 -13.61 11.78
N TRP A 143 21.77 -12.50 12.48
CA TRP A 143 22.57 -11.28 12.48
C TRP A 143 23.58 -11.30 13.62
#